data_AF-A0A964H7T1-F1
#
_entry.id   AF-A0A964H7T1-F1
#
_cell.length_a   1.000
_cell.length_b   1.000
_cell.length_c   1.000
_cell.angle_alpha   90.00
_cell.angle_beta   90.00
_cell.angle_gamma   90.00
#
_symmetry.space_group_name_H-M   'P 1'
#
loop_
_entity.id
_entity.type
_entity.pdbx_description
1 polymer ?
#
loop_
_entity_poly.entity_id
_entity_poly.type
_entity_poly.pdbx_seq_one_letter_code
_entity_poly.pdbx_strand_id
1 'polypeptide(L)'
;MFMDNIITYFRNVITISPYPFLDYPNMVFVSEDTEYKYPNLAHFVALAHQYEINVTAFCVAKLAERYPELTREAAQLPEVEIGSHSYSHTKIMGEPMPKIIKEIAGSKKILDKIIGRNEVVGFRPPREEIGKEMYKELVKAGYLYVMEKTKPQLFPYPTEVDGKTLWTLPRHGTDDYIYLIELNWNKKEILNQIIRETHFLHSLDALYTLSVHTHLLSYGTNITVIADYFKYLKKHHIPVLKGRDIAHRSELVRNISYKINAMKGQVEIAIINNNKEPVNNLTFRVYWNNLKDITSVMPAVITFGKEKNQVTIVKRDNNQHFIDIRVKHIPADYKYSIVLGIEK
;
A
#
# COMPACT_ATOMS: atom_id res chain seq x y z
N MET A 1 12.04 -10.39 -9.01
CA MET A 1 10.63 -10.48 -9.44
C MET A 1 10.44 -10.25 -10.94
N PHE A 2 10.68 -9.06 -11.52
CA PHE A 2 10.37 -8.85 -12.95
C PHE A 2 11.23 -9.71 -13.90
N MET A 3 12.56 -9.80 -13.68
CA MET A 3 13.42 -10.66 -14.51
C MET A 3 13.21 -12.16 -14.28
N ASP A 4 12.93 -12.58 -13.04
CA ASP A 4 12.62 -13.98 -12.74
C ASP A 4 11.35 -14.43 -13.46
N ASN A 5 10.34 -13.56 -13.53
CA ASN A 5 9.09 -13.84 -14.24
C ASN A 5 9.29 -13.98 -15.75
N ILE A 6 10.20 -13.20 -16.37
CA ILE A 6 10.50 -13.31 -17.81
C ILE A 6 11.19 -14.65 -18.12
N ILE A 7 12.20 -15.04 -17.34
CA ILE A 7 12.88 -16.33 -17.54
C ILE A 7 11.91 -17.49 -17.29
N THR A 8 11.06 -17.37 -16.27
CA THR A 8 10.02 -18.34 -15.95
C THR A 8 8.98 -18.45 -17.08
N TYR A 9 8.58 -17.35 -17.69
CA TYR A 9 7.63 -17.30 -18.81
C TYR A 9 8.08 -18.10 -20.03
N PHE A 10 9.38 -18.12 -20.33
CA PHE A 10 9.89 -18.90 -21.46
C PHE A 10 10.10 -20.39 -21.13
N ARG A 11 10.22 -20.75 -19.85
CA ARG A 11 10.53 -22.12 -19.42
C ARG A 11 9.30 -22.90 -18.95
N ASN A 12 8.30 -22.20 -18.44
CA ASN A 12 7.10 -22.81 -17.89
C ASN A 12 5.92 -22.66 -18.83
N VAL A 13 5.07 -23.68 -18.84
CA VAL A 13 3.80 -23.73 -19.57
C VAL A 13 2.89 -22.56 -19.16
N ILE A 14 2.95 -22.19 -17.88
CA ILE A 14 2.22 -21.07 -17.29
C ILE A 14 3.13 -20.31 -16.32
N THR A 15 2.97 -18.99 -16.27
CA THR A 15 3.61 -18.11 -15.27
C THR A 15 2.55 -17.34 -14.49
N ILE A 16 2.72 -17.29 -13.16
CA ILE A 16 1.81 -16.57 -12.27
C ILE A 16 2.47 -15.27 -11.84
N SER A 17 1.76 -14.16 -11.99
CA SER A 17 2.12 -12.87 -11.43
C SER A 17 1.05 -12.47 -10.41
N PRO A 18 1.31 -12.55 -9.10
CA PRO A 18 0.37 -12.08 -8.09
C PRO A 18 0.00 -10.61 -8.35
N TYR A 19 -1.26 -10.25 -8.13
CA TYR A 19 -1.56 -8.82 -8.03
C TYR A 19 -0.94 -8.28 -6.75
N PRO A 20 -0.45 -7.04 -6.79
CA PRO A 20 0.19 -6.41 -5.63
C PRO A 20 -0.82 -6.05 -4.54
N PHE A 21 -2.12 -6.02 -4.89
CA PHE A 21 -3.18 -5.59 -4.01
C PHE A 21 -4.15 -6.72 -3.69
N LEU A 22 -4.41 -6.88 -2.39
CA LEU A 22 -5.48 -7.71 -1.86
C LEU A 22 -6.74 -6.88 -1.66
N ASP A 23 -7.92 -7.49 -1.89
CA ASP A 23 -9.26 -6.91 -1.78
C ASP A 23 -9.63 -5.81 -2.78
N TYR A 24 -8.69 -4.92 -3.10
CA TYR A 24 -8.98 -3.67 -3.80
C TYR A 24 -8.08 -3.51 -5.04
N PRO A 25 -8.63 -3.44 -6.27
CA PRO A 25 -7.88 -2.90 -7.38
C PRO A 25 -7.72 -1.38 -7.20
N ASN A 26 -6.65 -0.79 -7.73
CA ASN A 26 -6.52 0.66 -7.90
C ASN A 26 -6.70 1.46 -6.59
N MET A 27 -5.90 1.10 -5.58
CA MET A 27 -5.94 1.78 -4.28
C MET A 27 -5.13 3.08 -4.27
N VAL A 28 -5.57 4.00 -3.42
CA VAL A 28 -4.87 5.25 -3.13
C VAL A 28 -4.39 5.25 -1.68
N PHE A 29 -3.22 5.83 -1.45
CA PHE A 29 -2.72 6.19 -0.14
C PHE A 29 -2.61 7.70 -0.05
N VAL A 30 -3.27 8.32 0.93
CA VAL A 30 -3.17 9.75 1.18
C VAL A 30 -2.54 9.97 2.54
N SER A 31 -1.47 10.76 2.59
CA SER A 31 -0.80 11.12 3.82
C SER A 31 -0.55 12.61 3.96
N GLU A 32 -0.42 13.05 5.21
CA GLU A 32 0.07 14.38 5.57
C GLU A 32 1.38 14.26 6.36
N ASP A 33 2.38 15.04 5.96
CA ASP A 33 3.55 15.34 6.78
C ASP A 33 3.15 16.44 7.77
N THR A 34 2.87 16.02 9.00
CA THR A 34 2.36 16.87 10.08
C THR A 34 3.53 17.47 10.86
N GLU A 35 3.99 18.61 10.35
CA GLU A 35 5.21 19.30 10.79
C GLU A 35 4.96 20.79 11.10
N TYR A 36 5.58 21.72 10.36
CA TYR A 36 5.36 23.14 10.56
C TYR A 36 3.89 23.51 10.37
N LYS A 37 3.36 24.41 11.22
CA LYS A 37 1.91 24.68 11.35
C LYS A 37 1.08 23.44 11.76
N TYR A 38 1.63 22.63 12.66
CA TYR A 38 1.01 21.43 13.25
C TYR A 38 -0.51 21.53 13.55
N PRO A 39 -1.08 22.64 14.07
CA PRO A 39 -2.54 22.73 14.30
C PRO A 39 -3.42 22.52 13.06
N ASN A 40 -2.89 22.69 11.84
CA ASN A 40 -3.63 22.44 10.60
C ASN A 40 -3.94 20.95 10.39
N LEU A 41 -3.32 20.04 11.16
CA LEU A 41 -3.73 18.64 11.25
C LEU A 41 -5.25 18.52 11.43
N ALA A 42 -5.84 19.41 12.26
CA ALA A 42 -7.27 19.43 12.54
C ALA A 42 -8.11 19.52 11.25
N HIS A 43 -7.69 20.33 10.28
CA HIS A 43 -8.41 20.50 9.02
C HIS A 43 -8.34 19.23 8.16
N PHE A 44 -7.14 18.63 8.06
CA PHE A 44 -6.92 17.43 7.26
C PHE A 44 -7.72 16.24 7.80
N VAL A 45 -7.68 16.00 9.12
CA VAL A 45 -8.38 14.87 9.74
C VAL A 45 -9.90 15.07 9.80
N ALA A 46 -10.37 16.31 10.01
CA ALA A 46 -11.79 16.62 9.94
C ALA A 46 -12.35 16.41 8.53
N LEU A 47 -11.57 16.77 7.50
CA LEU A 47 -11.92 16.53 6.12
C LEU A 47 -11.95 15.02 5.80
N ALA A 48 -10.92 14.28 6.21
CA ALA A 48 -10.88 12.82 6.05
C ALA A 48 -12.11 12.15 6.68
N HIS A 49 -12.46 12.54 7.91
CA HIS A 49 -13.64 12.05 8.60
C HIS A 49 -14.95 12.43 7.87
N GLN A 50 -15.09 13.68 7.44
CA GLN A 50 -16.28 14.15 6.70
C GLN A 50 -16.57 13.33 5.43
N TYR A 51 -15.53 12.91 4.72
CA TYR A 51 -15.67 12.13 3.49
C TYR A 51 -15.55 10.60 3.71
N GLU A 52 -15.31 10.16 4.95
CA GLU A 52 -15.04 8.77 5.32
C GLU A 52 -13.87 8.20 4.50
N ILE A 53 -12.77 8.97 4.41
CA ILE A 53 -11.58 8.63 3.64
C ILE A 53 -10.46 8.29 4.61
N ASN A 54 -9.92 7.08 4.50
CA ASN A 54 -8.78 6.68 5.31
C ASN A 54 -7.52 7.47 4.94
N VAL A 55 -6.78 7.96 5.94
CA VAL A 55 -5.56 8.74 5.76
C VAL A 55 -4.51 8.40 6.81
N THR A 56 -3.25 8.75 6.55
CA THR A 56 -2.16 8.67 7.53
C THR A 56 -1.55 10.06 7.79
N ALA A 57 -1.49 10.49 9.04
CA ALA A 57 -0.78 11.69 9.46
C ALA A 57 0.58 11.32 10.09
N PHE A 58 1.68 11.65 9.42
CA PHE A 58 3.03 11.44 9.94
C PHE A 58 3.43 12.62 10.83
N CYS A 59 3.40 12.41 12.15
CA CYS A 59 3.57 13.49 13.13
C CYS A 59 5.02 13.63 13.59
N VAL A 60 5.53 14.87 13.60
CA VAL A 60 6.78 15.19 14.30
C VAL A 60 6.54 15.13 15.81
N ALA A 61 7.16 14.18 16.51
CA ALA A 61 6.80 13.89 17.90
C ALA A 61 7.03 15.08 18.85
N LYS A 62 8.09 15.88 18.66
CA LYS A 62 8.36 17.10 19.44
C LYS A 62 7.26 18.16 19.30
N LEU A 63 6.55 18.19 18.17
CA LEU A 63 5.42 19.08 17.96
C LEU A 63 4.14 18.48 18.56
N ALA A 64 3.94 17.17 18.42
CA ALA A 64 2.84 16.47 19.08
C ALA A 64 2.87 16.65 20.61
N GLU A 65 4.05 16.71 21.23
CA GLU A 65 4.18 17.03 22.67
C GLU A 65 3.63 18.42 23.05
N ARG A 66 3.60 19.37 22.10
CA ARG A 66 3.03 20.71 22.29
C ARG A 66 1.53 20.76 22.01
N TYR A 67 1.01 19.78 21.27
CA TYR A 67 -0.41 19.68 20.88
C TYR A 67 -0.98 18.28 21.19
N PRO A 68 -0.81 17.74 22.41
CA PRO A 68 -1.10 16.33 22.69
C PRO A 68 -2.59 15.99 22.60
N GLU A 69 -3.47 16.95 22.88
CA GLU A 69 -4.92 16.78 22.76
C GLU A 69 -5.33 16.64 21.29
N LEU A 70 -4.88 17.54 20.42
CA LEU A 70 -5.13 17.47 18.98
C LEU A 70 -4.64 16.14 18.38
N THR A 71 -3.42 15.71 18.68
CA THR A 71 -2.90 14.44 18.18
C THR A 71 -3.72 13.24 18.67
N ARG A 72 -4.20 13.28 19.92
CA ARG A 72 -5.03 12.23 20.50
C ARG A 72 -6.42 12.20 19.87
N GLU A 73 -7.06 13.34 19.70
CA GLU A 73 -8.37 13.46 19.04
C GLU A 73 -8.30 13.00 17.59
N ALA A 74 -7.26 13.43 16.85
CA ALA A 74 -6.99 12.92 15.50
C ALA A 74 -6.87 11.39 15.48
N ALA A 75 -6.15 10.81 16.45
CA ALA A 75 -6.00 9.37 16.56
C ALA A 75 -7.30 8.63 16.93
N GLN A 76 -8.31 9.29 17.50
CA GLN A 76 -9.59 8.65 17.83
C GLN A 76 -10.50 8.48 16.61
N LEU A 77 -10.26 9.22 15.53
CA LEU A 77 -11.03 9.11 14.29
C LEU A 77 -10.74 7.76 13.61
N PRO A 78 -11.78 6.98 13.26
CA PRO A 78 -11.60 5.64 12.69
C PRO A 78 -10.93 5.67 11.32
N GLU A 79 -10.99 6.77 10.57
CA GLU A 79 -10.34 6.95 9.27
C GLU A 79 -8.86 7.31 9.38
N VAL A 80 -8.38 7.72 10.55
CA VAL A 80 -7.04 8.30 10.70
C VAL A 80 -6.06 7.28 11.26
N GLU A 81 -4.86 7.23 10.68
CA GLU A 81 -3.68 6.61 11.26
C GLU A 81 -2.68 7.68 11.68
N ILE A 82 -2.11 7.55 12.89
CA ILE A 82 -0.94 8.35 13.29
C ILE A 82 0.34 7.55 13.01
N GLY A 83 1.17 8.09 12.13
CA GLY A 83 2.54 7.66 11.87
C GLY A 83 3.56 8.60 12.52
N SER A 84 4.84 8.19 12.52
CA SER A 84 5.94 9.01 13.02
C SER A 84 6.67 9.71 11.88
N HIS A 85 6.91 11.01 12.03
CA HIS A 85 7.78 11.81 11.17
C HIS A 85 9.07 12.23 11.88
N SER A 86 9.68 11.28 12.59
CA SER A 86 10.80 11.48 13.52
C SER A 86 10.45 12.31 14.77
N TYR A 87 11.46 12.54 15.63
CA TYR A 87 11.26 13.32 16.84
C TYR A 87 11.33 14.82 16.54
N SER A 88 12.36 15.29 15.85
CA SER A 88 12.66 16.70 15.70
C SER A 88 12.63 17.24 14.27
N HIS A 89 12.34 16.39 13.28
CA HIS A 89 12.38 16.73 11.85
C HIS A 89 13.79 17.19 11.39
N THR A 90 14.84 16.63 12.00
CA THR A 90 16.23 16.86 11.59
C THR A 90 16.73 15.74 10.69
N LYS A 91 17.82 15.98 9.96
CA LYS A 91 18.50 14.92 9.20
C LYS A 91 18.94 13.81 10.18
N ILE A 92 18.61 12.57 9.84
CA ILE A 92 18.94 11.36 10.62
C ILE A 92 20.10 10.59 9.97
N MET A 93 20.16 10.54 8.64
CA MET A 93 21.15 9.76 7.92
C MET A 93 22.58 10.24 8.22
N GLY A 94 23.45 9.33 8.64
CA GLY A 94 24.85 9.63 8.99
C GLY A 94 25.05 10.16 10.41
N GLU A 95 24.00 10.26 11.22
CA GLU A 95 24.09 10.69 12.61
C GLU A 95 24.53 9.55 13.55
N PRO A 96 25.07 9.86 14.73
CA PRO A 96 25.41 8.84 15.74
C PRO A 96 24.18 8.03 16.20
N MET A 97 24.38 6.75 16.55
CA MET A 97 23.32 5.85 16.99
C MET A 97 22.39 6.40 18.09
N PRO A 98 22.87 7.12 19.12
CA PRO A 98 21.97 7.74 20.11
C PRO A 98 20.96 8.71 19.49
N LYS A 99 21.35 9.48 18.46
CA LYS A 99 20.45 10.37 17.74
C LYS A 99 19.49 9.58 16.85
N ILE A 100 19.97 8.55 16.14
CA ILE A 100 19.11 7.66 15.34
C ILE A 100 18.01 7.04 16.22
N ILE A 101 18.37 6.46 17.37
CA ILE A 101 17.44 5.85 18.33
C ILE A 101 16.42 6.89 18.83
N LYS A 102 16.89 8.09 19.19
CA LYS A 102 16.00 9.16 19.66
C LYS A 102 14.99 9.57 18.59
N GLU A 103 15.45 9.75 17.36
CA GLU A 103 14.61 10.18 16.24
C GLU A 103 13.62 9.09 15.79
N ILE A 104 13.96 7.80 15.93
CA ILE A 104 13.15 6.68 15.44
C ILE A 104 12.33 6.01 16.56
N ALA A 105 12.99 5.39 17.54
CA ALA A 105 12.30 4.69 18.62
C ALA A 105 11.73 5.67 19.65
N GLY A 106 12.44 6.77 19.92
CA GLY A 106 11.99 7.82 20.83
C GLY A 106 10.71 8.50 20.34
N SER A 107 10.63 8.84 19.05
CA SER A 107 9.43 9.44 18.45
C SER A 107 8.22 8.51 18.52
N LYS A 108 8.38 7.23 18.18
CA LYS A 108 7.34 6.20 18.34
C LYS A 108 6.79 6.17 19.76
N LYS A 109 7.68 6.04 20.75
CA LYS A 109 7.29 5.95 22.17
C LYS A 109 6.49 7.17 22.64
N ILE A 110 6.88 8.36 22.20
CA ILE A 110 6.18 9.61 22.54
C ILE A 110 4.79 9.63 21.91
N LEU A 111 4.70 9.33 20.62
CA LEU A 111 3.42 9.33 19.91
C LEU A 111 2.47 8.26 20.46
N ASP A 112 2.95 7.02 20.67
CA ASP A 112 2.18 5.93 21.31
C ASP A 112 1.63 6.37 22.69
N LYS A 113 2.46 7.08 23.48
CA LYS A 113 2.04 7.64 24.77
C LYS A 113 0.94 8.70 24.62
N ILE A 114 1.06 9.60 23.64
CA ILE A 114 0.08 10.67 23.41
C ILE A 114 -1.28 10.09 23.00
N ILE A 115 -1.27 9.13 22.07
CA ILE A 115 -2.49 8.49 21.55
C ILE A 115 -3.07 7.44 22.53
N GLY A 116 -2.29 7.03 23.54
CA GLY A 116 -2.72 6.09 24.58
C GLY A 116 -2.72 4.61 24.17
N ARG A 117 -2.06 4.26 23.06
CA ARG A 117 -2.02 2.91 22.50
C ARG A 117 -0.76 2.68 21.66
N ASN A 118 -0.29 1.44 21.58
CA ASN A 118 0.93 1.08 20.85
C ASN A 118 0.65 0.83 19.37
N GLU A 119 0.21 1.86 18.65
CA GLU A 119 -0.27 1.74 17.28
C GLU A 119 0.56 2.51 16.25
N VAL A 120 1.59 3.25 16.64
CA VAL A 120 2.42 4.00 15.67
C VAL A 120 3.32 3.03 14.91
N VAL A 121 2.87 2.54 13.76
CA VAL A 121 3.56 1.49 12.98
C VAL A 121 4.13 1.99 11.65
N GLY A 122 3.77 3.20 11.24
CA GLY A 122 4.31 3.87 10.05
C GLY A 122 5.39 4.88 10.39
N PHE A 123 6.44 4.93 9.57
CA PHE A 123 7.49 5.94 9.66
C PHE A 123 7.68 6.67 8.33
N ARG A 124 7.91 7.98 8.39
CA ARG A 124 8.31 8.79 7.24
C ARG A 124 9.57 9.57 7.61
N PRO A 125 10.74 9.28 7.02
CA PRO A 125 11.96 10.00 7.37
C PRO A 125 11.90 11.46 6.89
N PRO A 126 12.40 12.42 7.68
CA PRO A 126 12.65 13.79 7.22
C PRO A 126 13.54 13.79 5.97
N ARG A 127 13.25 14.67 5.01
CA ARG A 127 13.94 14.74 3.70
C ARG A 127 13.89 13.43 2.91
N GLU A 128 13.04 12.50 3.33
CA GLU A 128 12.84 11.19 2.71
C GLU A 128 14.12 10.32 2.64
N GLU A 129 15.06 10.64 3.52
CA GLU A 129 16.39 10.05 3.56
C GLU A 129 16.42 8.86 4.53
N ILE A 130 16.80 7.69 4.03
CA ILE A 130 16.98 6.49 4.86
C ILE A 130 18.34 5.84 4.60
N GLY A 131 18.93 5.27 5.64
CA GLY A 131 20.18 4.51 5.58
C GLY A 131 20.10 3.17 6.31
N LYS A 132 21.13 2.34 6.16
CA LYS A 132 21.19 0.97 6.72
C LYS A 132 20.91 0.91 8.22
N GLU A 133 21.51 1.81 9.01
CA GLU A 133 21.31 1.84 10.46
C GLU A 133 19.88 2.28 10.84
N MET A 134 19.25 3.13 10.02
CA MET A 134 17.85 3.51 10.22
C MET A 134 16.91 2.33 9.95
N TYR A 135 17.12 1.54 8.88
CA TYR A 135 16.33 0.33 8.61
C TYR A 135 16.37 -0.65 9.80
N LYS A 136 17.56 -0.91 10.36
CA LYS A 136 17.71 -1.75 11.56
C LYS A 136 16.95 -1.19 12.74
N GLU A 137 17.09 0.11 13.01
CA GLU A 137 16.41 0.73 14.15
C GLU A 137 14.88 0.76 13.96
N LEU A 138 14.38 0.96 12.75
CA LEU A 138 12.94 0.92 12.44
C LEU A 138 12.36 -0.46 12.74
N VAL A 139 13.01 -1.52 12.27
CA VAL A 139 12.60 -2.91 12.52
C VAL A 139 12.69 -3.26 14.00
N LYS A 140 13.78 -2.83 14.67
CA LYS A 140 13.97 -3.04 16.10
C LYS A 140 12.90 -2.32 16.94
N ALA A 141 12.51 -1.10 16.54
CA ALA A 141 11.47 -0.32 17.19
C ALA A 141 10.04 -0.82 16.88
N GLY A 142 9.88 -1.79 15.97
CA GLY A 142 8.60 -2.40 15.64
C GLY A 142 7.75 -1.60 14.65
N TYR A 143 8.37 -0.78 13.80
CA TYR A 143 7.65 -0.21 12.65
C TYR A 143 7.36 -1.30 11.62
N LEU A 144 6.17 -1.26 11.03
CA LEU A 144 5.72 -2.20 9.99
C LEU A 144 6.04 -1.67 8.59
N TYR A 145 6.02 -0.36 8.41
CA TYR A 145 6.28 0.25 7.12
C TYR A 145 6.98 1.61 7.20
N VAL A 146 7.59 1.97 6.07
CA VAL A 146 8.23 3.26 5.84
C VAL A 146 7.78 3.85 4.51
N MET A 147 7.67 5.17 4.42
CA MET A 147 7.48 5.89 3.15
C MET A 147 8.62 6.87 2.93
N GLU A 148 9.55 6.52 2.04
CA GLU A 148 10.78 7.27 1.75
C GLU A 148 10.75 7.90 0.34
N LYS A 149 11.92 8.31 -0.16
CA LYS A 149 12.05 9.00 -1.45
C LYS A 149 11.56 8.16 -2.63
N THR A 150 11.23 8.87 -3.71
CA THR A 150 10.84 8.26 -4.98
C THR A 150 11.88 7.25 -5.46
N LYS A 151 11.40 6.06 -5.80
CA LYS A 151 12.16 4.96 -6.39
C LYS A 151 11.30 4.32 -7.48
N PRO A 152 11.86 3.53 -8.42
CA PRO A 152 11.10 3.01 -9.56
C PRO A 152 10.08 1.91 -9.21
N GLN A 153 9.85 1.61 -7.93
CA GLN A 153 8.88 0.59 -7.53
C GLN A 153 7.45 1.13 -7.67
N LEU A 154 6.58 0.33 -8.30
CA LEU A 154 5.15 0.63 -8.47
C LEU A 154 4.28 0.17 -7.28
N PHE A 155 4.82 -0.72 -6.46
CA PHE A 155 4.11 -1.41 -5.39
C PHE A 155 4.91 -1.36 -4.08
N PRO A 156 4.27 -1.62 -2.93
CA PRO A 156 4.97 -1.89 -1.69
C PRO A 156 6.03 -2.97 -1.87
N TYR A 157 7.22 -2.77 -1.30
CA TYR A 157 8.30 -3.75 -1.40
C TYR A 157 8.93 -4.02 -0.03
N PRO A 158 9.26 -5.29 0.27
CA PRO A 158 9.80 -5.66 1.57
C PRO A 158 11.30 -5.41 1.63
N THR A 159 11.79 -5.00 2.80
CA THR A 159 13.20 -5.03 3.18
C THR A 159 13.36 -5.96 4.39
N GLU A 160 14.17 -7.01 4.25
CA GLU A 160 14.47 -7.93 5.35
C GLU A 160 15.63 -7.41 6.19
N VAL A 161 15.40 -7.30 7.50
CA VAL A 161 16.41 -6.92 8.48
C VAL A 161 16.24 -7.80 9.71
N ASP A 162 17.29 -8.55 10.07
CA ASP A 162 17.33 -9.41 11.26
C ASP A 162 16.13 -10.37 11.37
N GLY A 163 15.70 -10.94 10.23
CA GLY A 163 14.58 -11.90 10.15
C GLY A 163 13.19 -11.28 10.29
N LYS A 164 13.10 -9.95 10.22
CA LYS A 164 11.84 -9.20 10.20
C LYS A 164 11.75 -8.35 8.94
N THR A 165 10.53 -8.09 8.53
CA THR A 165 10.23 -7.32 7.33
C THR A 165 9.82 -5.90 7.66
N LEU A 166 10.41 -4.94 6.95
CA LEU A 166 9.89 -3.58 6.86
C LEU A 166 9.37 -3.35 5.44
N TRP A 167 8.10 -2.98 5.33
CA TRP A 167 7.50 -2.65 4.04
C TRP A 167 7.79 -1.21 3.65
N THR A 168 8.34 -0.98 2.46
CA THR A 168 8.43 0.38 1.94
C THR A 168 7.25 0.67 1.03
N LEU A 169 6.45 1.68 1.37
CA LEU A 169 5.42 2.22 0.49
C LEU A 169 6.08 3.16 -0.53
N PRO A 170 5.88 2.94 -1.83
CA PRO A 170 6.49 3.78 -2.86
C PRO A 170 5.86 5.17 -2.87
N ARG A 171 6.68 6.17 -3.22
CA ARG A 171 6.24 7.55 -3.44
C ARG A 171 6.11 7.82 -4.93
N HIS A 172 4.96 8.32 -5.37
CA HIS A 172 4.72 8.59 -6.79
C HIS A 172 4.11 9.96 -7.08
N GLY A 173 3.10 10.37 -6.32
CA GLY A 173 2.41 11.64 -6.54
C GLY A 173 3.39 12.80 -6.41
N THR A 174 3.19 13.84 -7.23
CA THR A 174 4.05 15.01 -7.13
C THR A 174 3.82 15.75 -5.81
N ASP A 175 4.92 16.19 -5.19
CA ASP A 175 4.93 16.91 -3.92
C ASP A 175 4.10 18.20 -4.02
N ASP A 176 3.34 18.53 -2.98
CA ASP A 176 2.62 19.81 -2.96
C ASP A 176 3.56 21.03 -2.84
N TYR A 177 4.78 20.84 -2.37
CA TYR A 177 5.85 21.83 -2.49
C TYR A 177 6.15 22.16 -3.96
N ILE A 178 6.24 21.14 -4.84
CA ILE A 178 6.49 21.36 -6.27
C ILE A 178 5.33 22.13 -6.90
N TYR A 179 4.09 21.74 -6.61
CA TYR A 179 2.91 22.42 -7.14
C TYR A 179 2.85 23.91 -6.75
N LEU A 180 3.01 24.20 -5.47
CA LEU A 180 2.74 25.53 -4.93
C LEU A 180 3.96 26.45 -5.00
N ILE A 181 5.16 25.92 -4.79
CA ILE A 181 6.38 26.72 -4.65
C ILE A 181 7.19 26.75 -5.95
N GLU A 182 7.40 25.61 -6.59
CA GLU A 182 8.26 25.55 -7.79
C GLU A 182 7.48 25.92 -9.06
N LEU A 183 6.24 25.43 -9.19
CA LEU A 183 5.42 25.62 -10.39
C LEU A 183 4.43 26.78 -10.27
N ASN A 184 4.11 27.23 -9.05
CA ASN A 184 3.12 28.26 -8.75
C ASN A 184 1.76 28.00 -9.42
N TRP A 185 1.32 26.74 -9.41
CA TRP A 185 0.06 26.32 -10.02
C TRP A 185 -1.15 26.75 -9.19
N ASN A 186 -2.26 27.01 -9.89
CA ASN A 186 -3.53 27.26 -9.24
C ASN A 186 -4.21 25.95 -8.82
N LYS A 187 -5.20 26.04 -7.92
CA LYS A 187 -5.89 24.89 -7.33
C LYS A 187 -6.50 23.92 -8.35
N LYS A 188 -6.99 24.43 -9.49
CA LYS A 188 -7.59 23.61 -10.55
C LYS A 188 -6.51 22.82 -11.30
N GLU A 189 -5.37 23.43 -11.57
CA GLU A 189 -4.22 22.77 -12.21
C GLU A 189 -3.69 21.64 -11.32
N ILE A 190 -3.54 21.91 -10.02
CA ILE A 190 -3.10 20.93 -9.02
C ILE A 190 -4.07 19.74 -8.98
N LEU A 191 -5.38 19.99 -8.81
CA LEU A 191 -6.39 18.93 -8.78
C LEU A 191 -6.38 18.08 -10.06
N ASN A 192 -6.31 18.72 -11.23
CA ASN A 192 -6.27 18.02 -12.50
C ASN A 192 -5.02 17.14 -12.63
N GLN A 193 -3.88 17.59 -12.12
CA GLN A 193 -2.66 16.78 -12.10
C GLN A 193 -2.79 15.58 -11.17
N ILE A 194 -3.26 15.76 -9.94
CA ILE A 194 -3.47 14.67 -8.98
C ILE A 194 -4.38 13.59 -9.59
N ILE A 195 -5.48 14.01 -10.24
CA ILE A 195 -6.40 13.09 -10.93
C ILE A 195 -5.70 12.38 -12.10
N ARG A 196 -4.93 13.10 -12.90
CA ARG A 196 -4.16 12.52 -14.02
C ARG A 196 -3.15 11.47 -13.55
N GLU A 197 -2.41 11.75 -12.49
CA GLU A 197 -1.45 10.80 -11.91
C GLU A 197 -2.15 9.57 -11.34
N THR A 198 -3.28 9.77 -10.65
CA THR A 198 -4.13 8.67 -10.15
C THR A 198 -4.53 7.74 -11.30
N HIS A 199 -5.04 8.29 -12.42
CA HIS A 199 -5.39 7.50 -13.59
C HIS A 199 -4.20 6.78 -14.22
N PHE A 200 -3.07 7.47 -14.34
CA PHE A 200 -1.87 6.90 -14.95
C PHE A 200 -1.38 5.68 -14.16
N LEU A 201 -1.24 5.80 -12.84
CA LEU A 201 -0.78 4.67 -12.02
C LEU A 201 -1.80 3.55 -11.95
N HIS A 202 -3.10 3.84 -11.86
CA HIS A 202 -4.13 2.80 -11.92
C HIS A 202 -4.13 2.06 -13.27
N SER A 203 -3.76 2.71 -14.38
CA SER A 203 -3.60 2.01 -15.67
C SER A 203 -2.47 0.99 -15.68
N LEU A 204 -1.53 1.12 -14.73
CA LEU A 204 -0.41 0.21 -14.49
C LEU A 204 -0.69 -0.77 -13.33
N ASP A 205 -1.94 -0.83 -12.85
CA ASP A 205 -2.34 -1.56 -11.64
C ASP A 205 -1.54 -1.13 -10.38
N ALA A 206 -0.98 0.09 -10.35
CA ALA A 206 -0.06 0.62 -9.34
C ALA A 206 -0.73 1.41 -8.21
N LEU A 207 -0.02 1.53 -7.09
CA LEU A 207 -0.46 2.30 -5.92
C LEU A 207 -0.26 3.76 -6.26
N TYR A 208 -1.30 4.60 -6.10
CA TYR A 208 -1.08 6.04 -6.11
C TYR A 208 -0.90 6.55 -4.69
N THR A 209 0.20 7.27 -4.45
CA THR A 209 0.49 7.89 -3.17
C THR A 209 0.50 9.40 -3.30
N LEU A 210 -0.36 10.07 -2.53
CA LEU A 210 -0.41 11.53 -2.39
C LEU A 210 0.09 11.90 -0.99
N SER A 211 1.17 12.68 -0.92
CA SER A 211 1.65 13.25 0.34
C SER A 211 1.51 14.76 0.30
N VAL A 212 0.98 15.34 1.37
CA VAL A 212 0.77 16.79 1.51
C VAL A 212 1.41 17.30 2.80
N HIS A 213 1.56 18.62 2.95
CA HIS A 213 2.12 19.21 4.17
C HIS A 213 1.12 20.11 4.89
N THR A 214 1.20 20.14 6.24
CA THR A 214 0.37 20.98 7.10
C THR A 214 0.41 22.47 6.75
N HIS A 215 1.52 22.94 6.19
CA HIS A 215 1.72 24.35 5.85
C HIS A 215 1.46 24.68 4.37
N LEU A 216 1.04 23.69 3.57
CA LEU A 216 0.84 23.79 2.12
C LEU A 216 -0.61 23.46 1.74
N LEU A 217 -0.90 22.26 1.25
CA LEU A 217 -2.29 21.94 0.83
C LEU A 217 -3.26 21.88 2.00
N SER A 218 -2.82 21.65 3.23
CA SER A 218 -3.70 21.71 4.41
C SER A 218 -3.88 23.12 5.00
N TYR A 219 -3.23 24.14 4.41
CA TYR A 219 -3.28 25.50 4.91
C TYR A 219 -4.32 26.38 4.23
N GLY A 220 -5.11 27.08 5.05
CA GLY A 220 -6.04 28.12 4.59
C GLY A 220 -7.01 27.59 3.53
N THR A 221 -7.08 28.28 2.40
CA THR A 221 -8.02 27.88 1.32
C THR A 221 -7.48 26.77 0.41
N ASN A 222 -6.22 26.33 0.56
CA ASN A 222 -5.66 25.27 -0.28
C ASN A 222 -6.28 23.90 0.01
N ILE A 223 -6.82 23.71 1.22
CA ILE A 223 -7.50 22.47 1.65
C ILE A 223 -8.64 22.06 0.71
N THR A 224 -9.20 23.01 -0.05
CA THR A 224 -10.24 22.73 -1.04
C THR A 224 -9.76 21.80 -2.15
N VAL A 225 -8.46 21.79 -2.47
CA VAL A 225 -7.88 20.83 -3.43
C VAL A 225 -8.03 19.40 -2.91
N ILE A 226 -7.69 19.16 -1.64
CA ILE A 226 -7.86 17.85 -1.00
C ILE A 226 -9.34 17.48 -0.94
N ALA A 227 -10.21 18.44 -0.58
CA ALA A 227 -11.65 18.21 -0.52
C ALA A 227 -12.23 17.80 -1.87
N ASP A 228 -11.84 18.47 -2.96
CA ASP A 228 -12.31 18.15 -4.30
C ASP A 228 -11.72 16.83 -4.82
N TYR A 229 -10.50 16.48 -4.42
CA TYR A 229 -9.94 15.16 -4.69
C TYR A 229 -10.67 14.05 -3.92
N PHE A 230 -11.04 14.24 -2.66
CA PHE A 230 -11.84 13.27 -1.89
C PHE A 230 -13.23 13.07 -2.51
N LYS A 231 -13.88 14.15 -2.98
CA LYS A 231 -15.13 14.05 -3.76
C LYS A 231 -14.94 13.21 -5.02
N TYR A 232 -13.85 13.42 -5.74
CA TYR A 232 -13.51 12.63 -6.92
C TYR A 232 -13.34 11.14 -6.55
N LEU A 233 -12.54 10.81 -5.53
CA LEU A 233 -12.33 9.43 -5.08
C LEU A 233 -13.64 8.74 -4.70
N LYS A 234 -14.52 9.40 -3.92
CA LYS A 234 -15.84 8.87 -3.55
C LYS A 234 -16.73 8.66 -4.77
N LYS A 235 -16.82 9.65 -5.66
CA LYS A 235 -17.62 9.57 -6.90
C LYS A 235 -17.21 8.37 -7.76
N HIS A 236 -15.92 8.07 -7.80
CA HIS A 236 -15.36 6.98 -8.61
C HIS A 236 -15.19 5.67 -7.84
N HIS A 237 -15.64 5.59 -6.58
CA HIS A 237 -15.51 4.41 -5.71
C HIS A 237 -14.06 3.90 -5.60
N ILE A 238 -13.10 4.82 -5.59
CA ILE A 238 -11.68 4.49 -5.47
C ILE A 238 -11.36 4.29 -3.99
N PRO A 239 -10.88 3.11 -3.59
CA PRO A 239 -10.58 2.82 -2.19
C PRO A 239 -9.33 3.58 -1.74
N VAL A 240 -9.41 4.16 -0.54
CA VAL A 240 -8.27 4.78 0.13
C VAL A 240 -7.99 3.99 1.40
N LEU A 241 -6.73 3.62 1.61
CA LEU A 241 -6.30 2.78 2.73
C LEU A 241 -5.26 3.50 3.59
N LYS A 242 -5.22 3.15 4.87
CA LYS A 242 -4.14 3.54 5.79
C LYS A 242 -2.85 2.82 5.42
N GLY A 243 -1.71 3.37 5.80
CA GLY A 243 -0.41 2.76 5.50
C GLY A 243 -0.26 1.38 6.16
N ARG A 244 -0.76 1.21 7.39
CA ARG A 244 -0.80 -0.11 8.06
C ARG A 244 -1.57 -1.15 7.28
N ASP A 245 -2.69 -0.75 6.67
CA ASP A 245 -3.60 -1.64 5.97
C ASP A 245 -2.99 -2.11 4.65
N ILE A 246 -2.23 -1.24 4.00
CA ILE A 246 -1.46 -1.56 2.79
C ILE A 246 -0.31 -2.50 3.12
N ALA A 247 0.46 -2.21 4.17
CA ALA A 247 1.59 -3.04 4.60
C ALA A 247 1.13 -4.44 5.03
N HIS A 248 0.05 -4.52 5.81
CA HIS A 248 -0.55 -5.78 6.23
C HIS A 248 -1.04 -6.62 5.04
N ARG A 249 -1.73 -6.01 4.07
CA ARG A 249 -2.17 -6.71 2.85
C ARG A 249 -1.02 -7.18 1.99
N SER A 250 0.05 -6.40 1.93
CA SER A 250 1.27 -6.77 1.21
C SER A 250 1.94 -8.00 1.84
N GLU A 251 1.93 -8.07 3.18
CA GLU A 251 2.37 -9.26 3.93
C GLU A 251 1.51 -10.50 3.63
N LEU A 252 0.19 -10.33 3.64
CA LEU A 252 -0.76 -11.39 3.32
C LEU A 252 -0.51 -11.99 1.93
N VAL A 253 -0.35 -11.14 0.92
CA VAL A 253 -0.07 -11.56 -0.45
C VAL A 253 1.29 -12.25 -0.55
N ARG A 254 2.31 -11.73 0.14
CA ARG A 254 3.66 -12.31 0.14
C ARG A 254 3.68 -13.74 0.68
N ASN A 255 2.82 -14.05 1.64
CA ASN A 255 2.70 -15.37 2.25
C ASN A 255 1.78 -16.31 1.46
N ILE A 256 1.29 -15.92 0.28
CA ILE A 256 0.67 -16.84 -0.67
C ILE A 256 1.75 -17.52 -1.54
N SER A 257 1.69 -18.84 -1.63
CA SER A 257 2.56 -19.61 -2.54
C SER A 257 1.74 -20.32 -3.61
N TYR A 258 2.33 -20.49 -4.78
CA TYR A 258 1.70 -21.18 -5.92
C TYR A 258 2.52 -22.40 -6.31
N LYS A 259 1.85 -23.53 -6.57
CA LYS A 259 2.44 -24.73 -7.18
C LYS A 259 1.68 -25.08 -8.45
N ILE A 260 2.40 -25.35 -9.53
CA ILE A 260 1.82 -25.60 -10.86
C ILE A 260 2.09 -27.05 -11.23
N ASN A 261 1.03 -27.80 -11.57
CA ASN A 261 1.12 -29.17 -12.09
C ASN A 261 0.49 -29.22 -13.48
N ALA A 262 1.29 -29.48 -14.52
CA ALA A 262 0.79 -29.65 -15.88
C ALA A 262 0.35 -31.10 -16.12
N MET A 263 -0.83 -31.28 -16.71
CA MET A 263 -1.41 -32.57 -17.09
C MET A 263 -1.85 -32.53 -18.55
N LYS A 264 -2.21 -33.68 -19.14
CA LYS A 264 -2.65 -33.72 -20.54
C LYS A 264 -3.96 -32.94 -20.72
N GLY A 265 -3.88 -31.77 -21.38
CA GLY A 265 -5.02 -30.89 -21.68
C GLY A 265 -5.48 -30.00 -20.53
N GLN A 266 -4.78 -29.99 -19.39
CA GLN A 266 -5.14 -29.19 -18.21
C GLN A 266 -3.90 -28.76 -17.42
N VAL A 267 -4.01 -27.66 -16.67
CA VAL A 267 -3.01 -27.24 -15.68
C VAL A 267 -3.69 -27.01 -14.34
N GLU A 268 -3.22 -27.67 -13.29
CA GLU A 268 -3.63 -27.40 -11.92
C GLU A 268 -2.73 -26.30 -11.33
N ILE A 269 -3.33 -25.30 -10.70
CA ILE A 269 -2.66 -24.32 -9.85
C ILE A 269 -3.14 -24.54 -8.41
N ALA A 270 -2.23 -25.00 -7.55
CA ALA A 270 -2.43 -25.04 -6.12
C ALA A 270 -1.97 -23.73 -5.48
N ILE A 271 -2.91 -23.03 -4.85
CA ILE A 271 -2.73 -21.77 -4.13
C ILE A 271 -2.70 -22.10 -2.64
N ILE A 272 -1.60 -21.77 -1.97
CA ILE A 272 -1.36 -22.12 -0.58
C ILE A 272 -1.34 -20.83 0.23
N ASN A 273 -2.29 -20.69 1.15
CA ASN A 273 -2.29 -19.61 2.11
C ASN A 273 -1.44 -20.01 3.33
N ASN A 274 -0.22 -19.49 3.42
CA ASN A 274 0.66 -19.74 4.57
C ASN A 274 0.44 -18.73 5.72
N ASN A 275 -0.58 -17.86 5.61
CA ASN A 275 -0.95 -16.97 6.69
C ASN A 275 -1.75 -17.71 7.77
N LYS A 276 -1.71 -17.16 8.99
CA LYS A 276 -2.55 -17.60 10.12
C LYS A 276 -3.97 -17.02 10.07
N GLU A 277 -4.29 -16.30 9.00
CA GLU A 277 -5.58 -15.68 8.78
C GLU A 277 -6.07 -15.94 7.35
N PRO A 278 -7.39 -15.86 7.10
CA PRO A 278 -7.94 -16.06 5.77
C PRO A 278 -7.57 -14.91 4.83
N VAL A 279 -7.44 -15.23 3.56
CA VAL A 279 -7.19 -14.26 2.48
C VAL A 279 -8.44 -14.16 1.61
N ASN A 280 -8.94 -12.95 1.39
CA ASN A 280 -10.14 -12.69 0.59
C ASN A 280 -9.78 -12.00 -0.72
N ASN A 281 -10.56 -12.28 -1.77
CA ASN A 281 -10.45 -11.61 -3.08
C ASN A 281 -9.03 -11.60 -3.68
N LEU A 282 -8.23 -12.64 -3.40
CA LEU A 282 -6.89 -12.79 -3.96
C LEU A 282 -7.00 -12.77 -5.49
N THR A 283 -6.35 -11.79 -6.11
CA THR A 283 -6.28 -11.70 -7.56
C THR A 283 -4.85 -12.00 -8.01
N PHE A 284 -4.69 -12.73 -9.10
CA PHE A 284 -3.39 -12.97 -9.71
C PHE A 284 -3.55 -13.16 -11.22
N ARG A 285 -2.54 -12.73 -11.96
CA ARG A 285 -2.46 -12.92 -13.40
C ARG A 285 -1.80 -14.25 -13.71
N VAL A 286 -2.39 -14.94 -14.68
CA VAL A 286 -1.85 -16.15 -15.28
C VAL A 286 -1.51 -15.82 -16.72
N TYR A 287 -0.23 -15.91 -17.03
CA TYR A 287 0.30 -15.85 -18.39
C TYR A 287 0.53 -17.26 -18.90
N TRP A 288 0.23 -17.52 -20.17
CA TRP A 288 0.61 -18.77 -20.83
C TRP A 288 1.47 -18.51 -22.05
N ASN A 289 2.43 -19.40 -22.27
CA ASN A 289 3.30 -19.36 -23.42
C ASN A 289 3.28 -20.73 -24.10
N ASN A 290 3.29 -20.76 -25.44
CA ASN A 290 3.26 -21.99 -26.23
C ASN A 290 2.11 -22.97 -25.89
N LEU A 291 1.01 -22.45 -25.34
CA LEU A 291 -0.26 -23.15 -25.19
C LEU A 291 -1.29 -22.53 -26.14
N LYS A 292 -2.27 -23.34 -26.55
CA LYS A 292 -3.54 -22.81 -27.06
C LYS A 292 -4.30 -22.09 -25.95
N ASP A 293 -5.39 -21.43 -26.29
CA ASP A 293 -6.15 -20.62 -25.34
C ASP A 293 -6.68 -21.43 -24.15
N ILE A 294 -6.72 -20.76 -23.00
CA ILE A 294 -7.36 -21.31 -21.79
C ILE A 294 -8.88 -21.25 -22.00
N THR A 295 -9.53 -22.41 -22.05
CA THR A 295 -10.96 -22.52 -22.34
C THR A 295 -11.83 -22.39 -21.10
N SER A 296 -11.33 -22.81 -19.93
CA SER A 296 -12.09 -22.84 -18.69
C SER A 296 -11.19 -22.69 -17.46
N VAL A 297 -11.77 -22.15 -16.38
CA VAL A 297 -11.16 -22.03 -15.05
C VAL A 297 -12.16 -22.59 -14.05
N MET A 298 -11.81 -23.66 -13.34
CA MET A 298 -12.71 -24.34 -12.41
C MET A 298 -11.98 -24.70 -11.11
N PRO A 299 -12.65 -24.74 -9.94
CA PRO A 299 -12.08 -25.34 -8.73
C PRO A 299 -11.74 -26.83 -8.96
N ALA A 300 -10.60 -27.29 -8.46
CA ALA A 300 -10.17 -28.70 -8.60
C ALA A 300 -11.01 -29.66 -7.75
N VAL A 301 -11.54 -29.18 -6.63
CA VAL A 301 -12.44 -29.92 -5.74
C VAL A 301 -13.78 -29.20 -5.71
N ILE A 302 -14.83 -29.85 -6.20
CA ILE A 302 -16.21 -29.44 -5.94
C ILE A 302 -16.52 -29.91 -4.51
N THR A 303 -16.26 -29.08 -3.51
CA THR A 303 -16.71 -29.38 -2.15
C THR A 303 -18.24 -29.49 -2.18
N PHE A 304 -18.77 -30.67 -1.82
CA PHE A 304 -20.19 -30.87 -1.57
C PHE A 304 -20.60 -30.00 -0.37
N GLY A 305 -20.96 -28.74 -0.65
CA GLY A 305 -21.31 -27.77 0.40
C GLY A 305 -21.00 -26.33 0.03
N LYS A 306 -22.01 -25.65 -0.52
CA LYS A 306 -22.31 -24.21 -0.41
C LYS A 306 -21.47 -23.10 -1.07
N GLU A 307 -20.36 -23.31 -1.78
CA GLU A 307 -19.77 -22.17 -2.54
C GLU A 307 -19.30 -22.54 -3.96
N LYS A 308 -20.25 -22.68 -4.90
CA LYS A 308 -19.96 -22.85 -6.34
C LYS A 308 -19.23 -21.65 -6.99
N ASN A 309 -19.12 -20.50 -6.32
CA ASN A 309 -18.64 -19.23 -6.88
C ASN A 309 -17.36 -18.69 -6.21
N GLN A 310 -16.41 -19.56 -5.82
CA GLN A 310 -15.16 -19.11 -5.21
C GLN A 310 -14.11 -18.58 -6.21
N VAL A 311 -14.24 -18.83 -7.52
CA VAL A 311 -13.24 -18.46 -8.54
C VAL A 311 -13.91 -17.76 -9.71
N THR A 312 -13.35 -16.63 -10.14
CA THR A 312 -13.86 -15.86 -11.29
C THR A 312 -12.71 -15.33 -12.15
N ILE A 313 -12.90 -15.32 -13.47
CA ILE A 313 -12.03 -14.59 -14.40
C ILE A 313 -12.47 -13.12 -14.36
N VAL A 314 -11.56 -12.22 -13.99
CA VAL A 314 -11.85 -10.78 -13.89
C VAL A 314 -11.32 -9.97 -15.06
N LYS A 315 -10.34 -10.51 -15.79
CA LYS A 315 -9.79 -9.94 -17.03
C LYS A 315 -9.27 -11.06 -17.92
N ARG A 316 -9.32 -10.86 -19.23
CA ARG A 316 -8.76 -11.77 -20.24
C ARG A 316 -8.28 -10.96 -21.44
N ASP A 317 -7.08 -11.28 -21.91
CA ASP A 317 -6.55 -10.80 -23.18
C ASP A 317 -5.89 -11.98 -23.90
N ASN A 318 -6.58 -12.50 -24.92
CA ASN A 318 -6.09 -13.62 -25.71
C ASN A 318 -5.01 -13.20 -26.72
N ASN A 319 -4.81 -11.90 -27.00
CA ASN A 319 -3.70 -11.46 -27.85
C ASN A 319 -2.40 -11.38 -27.06
N GLN A 320 -2.50 -10.99 -25.79
CA GLN A 320 -1.37 -10.91 -24.85
C GLN A 320 -1.22 -12.18 -23.97
N HIS A 321 -2.02 -13.21 -24.23
CA HIS A 321 -2.00 -14.52 -23.57
C HIS A 321 -2.01 -14.42 -22.04
N PHE A 322 -2.98 -13.67 -21.49
CA PHE A 322 -3.19 -13.63 -20.05
C PHE A 322 -4.66 -13.65 -19.61
N ILE A 323 -4.88 -14.15 -18.39
CA ILE A 323 -6.12 -14.02 -17.63
C ILE A 323 -5.83 -13.59 -16.21
N ASP A 324 -6.68 -12.75 -15.65
CA ASP A 324 -6.67 -12.41 -14.23
C ASP A 324 -7.74 -13.25 -13.53
N ILE A 325 -7.30 -14.02 -12.54
CA ILE A 325 -8.16 -14.91 -11.76
C ILE A 325 -8.30 -14.32 -10.36
N ARG A 326 -9.55 -14.25 -9.88
CA ARG A 326 -9.86 -13.90 -8.49
C ARG A 326 -10.38 -15.12 -7.74
N VAL A 327 -9.80 -15.37 -6.58
CA VAL A 327 -10.29 -16.35 -5.60
C VAL A 327 -10.91 -15.59 -4.43
N LYS A 328 -12.20 -15.81 -4.20
CA LYS A 328 -13.00 -15.03 -3.25
C LYS A 328 -12.55 -15.21 -1.81
N HIS A 329 -12.19 -16.43 -1.42
CA HIS A 329 -11.82 -16.77 -0.05
C HIS A 329 -10.87 -17.96 -0.02
N ILE A 330 -9.79 -17.85 0.75
CA ILE A 330 -8.85 -18.91 1.03
C ILE A 330 -8.64 -18.96 2.54
N PRO A 331 -9.05 -20.04 3.24
CA PRO A 331 -8.86 -20.15 4.68
C PRO A 331 -7.38 -20.09 5.09
N ALA A 332 -7.12 -19.81 6.38
CA ALA A 332 -5.78 -19.84 6.95
C ALA A 332 -5.16 -21.25 6.83
N ASP A 333 -3.83 -21.31 6.63
CA ASP A 333 -3.07 -22.56 6.52
C ASP A 333 -3.69 -23.60 5.54
N TYR A 334 -4.33 -23.12 4.45
CA TYR A 334 -5.12 -23.94 3.55
C TYR A 334 -4.55 -24.00 2.13
N LYS A 335 -4.68 -25.17 1.50
CA LYS A 335 -4.37 -25.39 0.07
C LYS A 335 -5.66 -25.39 -0.75
N TYR A 336 -5.82 -24.39 -1.60
CA TYR A 336 -6.92 -24.27 -2.56
C TYR A 336 -6.41 -24.55 -3.98
N SER A 337 -7.03 -25.48 -4.71
CA SER A 337 -6.60 -25.84 -6.07
C SER A 337 -7.62 -25.37 -7.11
N ILE A 338 -7.12 -24.80 -8.22
CA ILE A 338 -7.88 -24.52 -9.43
C ILE A 338 -7.32 -25.29 -10.62
N VAL A 339 -8.15 -25.60 -11.60
CA VAL A 339 -7.79 -26.29 -12.85
C VAL A 339 -8.11 -25.36 -14.02
N LEU A 340 -7.14 -25.20 -14.90
CA LEU A 340 -7.22 -24.49 -16.15
C LEU A 340 -7.35 -25.50 -17.29
N GLY A 341 -8.44 -25.47 -18.04
CA GLY A 341 -8.61 -26.28 -19.25
C GLY A 341 -7.87 -25.66 -20.42
N ILE A 342 -7.07 -26.46 -21.14
CA ILE A 342 -6.34 -26.01 -22.33
C ILE A 342 -7.10 -26.50 -23.57
N GLU A 343 -7.29 -25.63 -24.55
CA GLU A 343 -7.85 -26.03 -25.84
C GLU A 343 -6.98 -27.10 -26.51
N LYS A 344 -7.62 -28.14 -27.06
CA LYS A 344 -6.94 -29.24 -27.76
C LYS A 344 -6.31 -28.76 -29.04
#